data_AF-A0A2C9LBL5-F1
#
_entry.id   AF-A0A2C9LBL5-F1
#
_cell.length_a   1.000
_cell.length_b   1.000
_cell.length_c   1.000
_cell.angle_alpha   90.00
_cell.angle_beta   90.00
_cell.angle_gamma   90.00
#
_symmetry.space_group_name_H-M   'P 1'
#
loop_
_entity.id
_entity.type
_entity.pdbx_description
1 polymer ?
#
loop_
_entity_poly.entity_id
_entity_poly.type
_entity_poly.pdbx_seq_one_letter_code
_entity_poly.pdbx_strand_id
1 'polypeptide(L)'
;MALQEVDVKEYLVDWESLSLTEEEVKSPVWKQILDNNVIDRKYVHVSEEQESIEDDLANYTFENDFSDEDEDSEPKTKDQFDRDVNTLKLRDYQKELICKARGVNAVICAPTGSGKTRVATQIILDHLQQPGEKKKKVVFLATTVPLTMQQYNALLKYLPEDYKITPLNGQSKNSMSLESLLDYNDIFVMTPMILVNNVKNCNLKLDIFTLIVFDECHHTRKEEPYNLLMTSYLKDKAQGLVMPQILGLSATISIEESLAVDQARKVILEFLGNLDAHYLVTVQDHIEEMNLAVPKPTDGYSVG
;
A
#
# COMPACT_ATOMS: atom_id res chain seq x y z
N MET A 1 -35.71 -12.35 6.55
CA MET A 1 -35.68 -10.99 7.12
C MET A 1 -34.97 -10.11 6.11
N ALA A 2 -35.65 -9.05 5.67
CA ALA A 2 -35.19 -8.16 4.61
C ALA A 2 -33.84 -7.51 4.96
N LEU A 3 -32.95 -7.43 3.98
CA LEU A 3 -31.73 -6.63 4.02
C LEU A 3 -32.17 -5.16 4.10
N GLN A 4 -31.80 -4.47 5.18
CA GLN A 4 -31.88 -3.01 5.23
C GLN A 4 -30.79 -2.44 4.32
N GLU A 5 -31.19 -1.72 3.28
CA GLU A 5 -30.33 -0.81 2.55
C GLU A 5 -29.80 0.23 3.53
N VAL A 6 -28.49 0.27 3.73
CA VAL A 6 -27.83 1.34 4.47
C VAL A 6 -27.62 2.49 3.48
N ASP A 7 -28.43 3.54 3.64
CA ASP A 7 -28.31 4.78 2.86
C ASP A 7 -27.09 5.57 3.37
N VAL A 8 -26.03 5.56 2.57
CA VAL A 8 -24.75 6.25 2.84
C VAL A 8 -24.93 7.77 3.03
N LYS A 9 -26.09 8.34 2.67
CA LYS A 9 -26.40 9.77 2.83
C LYS A 9 -26.58 10.22 4.28
N GLU A 10 -26.90 9.34 5.23
CA GLU A 10 -27.03 9.72 6.64
C GLU A 10 -25.69 10.01 7.33
N TYR A 11 -24.56 9.61 6.75
CA TYR A 11 -23.23 9.75 7.35
C TYR A 11 -22.41 10.94 6.82
N LEU A 12 -23.00 11.81 6.00
CA LEU A 12 -22.30 12.90 5.29
C LEU A 12 -22.85 14.31 5.57
N VAL A 13 -23.54 14.52 6.69
CA VAL A 13 -24.10 15.84 7.02
C VAL A 13 -23.23 16.54 8.08
N ASP A 14 -22.30 17.37 7.60
CA ASP A 14 -21.95 18.72 8.11
C ASP A 14 -20.49 19.09 7.78
N TRP A 15 -20.25 19.68 6.59
CA TRP A 15 -19.13 20.60 6.39
C TRP A 15 -19.60 21.86 5.66
N GLU A 16 -19.55 22.97 6.39
CA GLU A 16 -19.74 24.31 5.88
C GLU A 16 -18.51 24.72 5.05
N SER A 17 -18.66 24.61 3.72
CA SER A 17 -17.87 25.25 2.64
C SER A 17 -16.33 25.17 2.66
N LEU A 18 -15.77 24.67 1.55
CA LEU A 18 -14.35 24.47 1.28
C LEU A 18 -13.68 25.71 0.64
N SER A 19 -12.66 26.24 1.32
CA SER A 19 -11.59 27.12 0.83
C SER A 19 -10.73 26.60 -0.32
N LEU A 20 -10.80 27.03 -1.58
CA LEU A 20 -9.81 26.69 -2.61
C LEU A 20 -9.09 27.92 -3.16
N THR A 21 -7.87 27.76 -3.65
CA THR A 21 -7.18 28.81 -4.44
C THR A 21 -7.47 28.65 -5.94
N GLU A 22 -7.28 29.71 -6.73
CA GLU A 22 -7.49 29.66 -8.20
C GLU A 22 -6.63 28.59 -8.90
N GLU A 23 -5.46 28.29 -8.34
CA GLU A 23 -4.52 27.30 -8.88
C GLU A 23 -4.95 25.87 -8.54
N GLU A 24 -5.43 25.64 -7.31
CA GLU A 24 -5.98 24.35 -6.87
C GLU A 24 -7.21 23.97 -7.71
N VAL A 25 -8.11 24.92 -8.00
CA VAL A 25 -9.27 24.66 -8.88
C VAL A 25 -8.86 24.25 -10.29
N LYS A 26 -7.72 24.76 -10.79
CA LYS A 26 -7.19 24.43 -12.13
C LYS A 26 -6.40 23.12 -12.15
N SER A 27 -6.12 22.52 -10.99
CA SER A 27 -5.45 21.22 -10.91
C SER A 27 -6.29 20.12 -11.59
N PRO A 28 -5.65 19.23 -12.39
CA PRO A 28 -6.32 18.09 -13.01
C PRO A 28 -7.07 17.20 -12.01
N VAL A 29 -6.56 17.13 -10.77
CA VAL A 29 -7.13 16.35 -9.67
C VAL A 29 -8.46 16.95 -9.21
N TRP A 30 -8.50 18.27 -8.98
CA TRP A 30 -9.73 18.96 -8.58
C TRP A 30 -10.78 18.99 -9.68
N LYS A 31 -10.35 19.11 -10.93
CA LYS A 31 -11.23 19.00 -12.08
C LYS A 31 -11.94 17.64 -12.13
N GLN A 32 -11.22 16.55 -11.87
CA GLN A 32 -11.82 15.20 -11.75
C GLN A 32 -12.76 15.07 -10.55
N ILE A 33 -12.42 15.64 -9.40
CA ILE A 33 -13.26 15.59 -8.19
C ILE A 33 -14.60 16.31 -8.42
N LEU A 34 -14.58 17.48 -9.08
CA LEU A 34 -15.77 18.25 -9.43
C LEU A 34 -16.60 17.59 -10.53
N ASP A 35 -15.97 17.07 -11.58
CA ASP A 35 -16.65 16.43 -12.71
C ASP A 35 -17.34 15.11 -12.30
N ASN A 36 -16.85 14.46 -11.24
CA ASN A 36 -17.40 13.22 -10.70
C ASN A 36 -18.47 13.42 -9.61
N ASN A 37 -18.91 14.66 -9.33
CA ASN A 37 -19.89 14.99 -8.27
C ASN A 37 -19.53 14.45 -6.87
N VAL A 38 -18.25 14.26 -6.57
CA VAL A 38 -17.80 13.80 -5.26
C VAL A 38 -18.03 14.89 -4.20
N ILE A 39 -18.05 16.16 -4.61
CA ILE A 39 -18.35 17.34 -3.78
C ILE A 39 -19.26 18.29 -4.58
N ASP A 40 -20.36 18.76 -3.97
CA ASP A 40 -21.28 19.71 -4.61
C ASP A 40 -20.66 21.12 -4.66
N ARG A 41 -20.65 21.72 -5.85
CA ARG A 41 -19.99 23.00 -6.17
C ARG A 41 -20.47 24.18 -5.30
N LYS A 42 -21.66 24.09 -4.70
CA LYS A 42 -22.17 25.12 -3.77
C LYS A 42 -21.38 25.21 -2.46
N TYR A 43 -20.53 24.22 -2.16
CA TYR A 43 -19.69 24.18 -0.96
C TYR A 43 -18.23 24.53 -1.26
N VAL A 44 -17.91 25.33 -2.28
CA VAL A 44 -16.52 25.71 -2.64
C VAL A 44 -16.39 27.22 -2.82
N HIS A 45 -15.47 27.87 -2.09
CA HIS A 45 -15.15 29.31 -2.15
C HIS A 45 -13.69 29.53 -2.59
N VAL A 46 -13.43 30.44 -3.53
CA VAL A 46 -12.09 30.65 -4.12
C VAL A 46 -11.41 31.92 -3.58
N SER A 47 -10.16 31.84 -3.12
CA SER A 47 -9.35 32.99 -2.60
C SER A 47 -8.01 33.16 -3.34
N GLU A 48 -7.57 34.42 -3.54
CA GLU A 48 -6.41 34.84 -4.36
C GLU A 48 -5.09 34.94 -3.56
N GLU A 49 -4.04 34.28 -4.09
CA GLU A 49 -2.54 34.30 -3.97
C GLU A 49 -1.79 34.89 -2.71
N GLN A 50 -0.57 34.49 -2.30
CA GLN A 50 0.71 34.39 -3.06
C GLN A 50 1.88 33.71 -2.30
N GLU A 51 2.84 33.20 -3.10
CA GLU A 51 4.32 33.04 -2.92
C GLU A 51 5.03 31.76 -2.43
N SER A 52 6.16 31.53 -3.11
CA SER A 52 6.99 30.34 -3.37
C SER A 52 8.26 30.24 -2.54
N ILE A 53 8.81 29.03 -2.29
CA ILE A 53 10.26 28.83 -2.02
C ILE A 53 10.76 27.50 -2.62
N GLU A 54 11.85 27.60 -3.40
CA GLU A 54 12.70 26.54 -3.95
C GLU A 54 13.74 26.00 -2.94
N ASP A 55 14.26 24.81 -3.24
CA ASP A 55 15.54 24.19 -2.84
C ASP A 55 15.84 23.88 -1.36
N ASP A 56 15.98 22.59 -1.05
CA ASP A 56 17.21 22.03 -0.45
C ASP A 56 17.12 20.49 -0.33
N LEU A 57 17.75 19.80 -1.29
CA LEU A 57 17.85 18.34 -1.37
C LEU A 57 19.33 17.92 -1.34
N ALA A 58 20.02 18.28 -0.26
CA ALA A 58 21.37 17.85 0.02
C ALA A 58 21.59 17.78 1.53
N ASN A 59 21.46 16.58 2.12
CA ASN A 59 22.08 16.10 3.37
C ASN A 59 21.17 15.12 4.12
N TYR A 60 20.89 13.95 3.53
CA TYR A 60 20.39 12.82 4.31
C TYR A 60 21.47 11.74 4.38
N THR A 61 22.27 11.81 5.45
CA THR A 61 23.22 10.78 5.85
C THR A 61 22.46 9.66 6.57
N PHE A 62 22.71 8.43 6.13
CA PHE A 62 22.08 7.20 6.59
C PHE A 62 22.68 6.78 7.94
N GLU A 63 21.94 6.93 9.04
CA GLU A 63 22.27 6.26 10.30
C GLU A 63 21.60 4.87 10.31
N ASN A 64 22.44 3.85 10.48
CA ASN A 64 22.06 2.47 10.60
C ASN A 64 21.54 2.23 12.01
N ASP A 65 20.29 1.81 12.14
CA ASP A 65 19.84 1.21 13.40
C ASP A 65 18.65 0.29 13.14
N PHE A 66 18.89 -0.99 12.85
CA PHE A 66 17.91 -2.09 13.01
C PHE A 66 18.65 -3.43 12.94
N SER A 67 19.15 -3.86 14.10
CA SER A 67 19.53 -5.25 14.36
C SER A 67 18.47 -5.89 15.23
N ASP A 68 17.65 -6.76 14.66
CA ASP A 68 16.96 -7.80 15.43
C ASP A 68 17.66 -9.13 15.10
N GLU A 69 18.54 -9.53 16.01
CA GLU A 69 19.16 -10.85 16.06
C GLU A 69 18.17 -11.83 16.67
N ASP A 70 17.63 -12.73 15.86
CA ASP A 70 17.12 -14.01 16.34
C ASP A 70 18.25 -15.05 16.17
N GLU A 71 18.98 -15.31 17.25
CA GLU A 71 19.81 -16.50 17.42
C GLU A 71 18.90 -17.74 17.48
N ASP A 72 18.99 -18.63 16.48
CA ASP A 72 19.16 -20.05 16.79
C ASP A 72 19.59 -20.90 15.56
N SER A 73 20.84 -21.39 15.67
CA SER A 73 21.36 -22.69 15.22
C SER A 73 21.77 -22.96 13.74
N GLU A 74 22.96 -23.57 13.66
CA GLU A 74 23.87 -23.91 12.56
C GLU A 74 23.36 -24.84 11.40
N PRO A 75 24.13 -24.96 10.29
CA PRO A 75 23.62 -25.38 8.99
C PRO A 75 23.52 -26.90 8.83
N LYS A 76 22.43 -27.39 8.22
CA LYS A 76 22.32 -28.77 7.74
C LYS A 76 22.14 -28.83 6.22
N THR A 77 22.91 -29.74 5.66
CA THR A 77 23.13 -30.10 4.25
C THR A 77 21.87 -30.47 3.46
N LYS A 78 21.97 -30.27 2.14
CA LYS A 78 21.08 -30.71 1.04
C LYS A 78 20.26 -31.96 1.38
N ASP A 79 18.94 -31.81 1.41
CA ASP A 79 17.96 -32.75 0.84
C ASP A 79 16.57 -32.09 0.75
N GLN A 80 15.74 -32.63 -0.13
CA GLN A 80 14.40 -32.17 -0.53
C GLN A 80 13.52 -31.78 0.67
N PHE A 81 13.11 -30.50 0.74
CA PHE A 81 12.11 -30.04 1.70
C PHE A 81 10.70 -30.29 1.13
N ASP A 82 10.06 -31.36 1.58
CA ASP A 82 8.61 -31.39 1.72
C ASP A 82 8.24 -30.25 2.68
N ARG A 83 7.73 -29.13 2.14
CA ARG A 83 7.25 -28.02 2.96
C ARG A 83 5.79 -28.26 3.30
N ASP A 84 5.52 -28.68 4.53
CA ASP A 84 4.17 -28.60 5.09
C ASP A 84 3.68 -27.15 4.97
N VAL A 85 2.66 -26.93 4.11
CA VAL A 85 2.02 -25.62 3.98
C VAL A 85 1.38 -25.29 5.33
N ASN A 86 2.05 -24.42 6.08
CA ASN A 86 1.57 -23.98 7.39
C ASN A 86 0.29 -23.15 7.18
N THR A 87 -0.86 -23.73 7.51
CA THR A 87 -2.13 -23.01 7.51
C THR A 87 -2.00 -21.73 8.34
N LEU A 88 -2.18 -20.58 7.69
CA LEU A 88 -1.97 -19.27 8.27
C LEU A 88 -3.02 -19.02 9.38
N LYS A 89 -2.64 -19.23 10.64
CA LYS A 89 -3.51 -18.96 11.79
C LYS A 89 -3.57 -17.46 12.10
N LEU A 90 -4.60 -16.78 11.63
CA LEU A 90 -4.82 -15.34 11.81
C LEU A 90 -5.49 -15.03 13.15
N ARG A 91 -5.05 -13.93 13.79
CA ARG A 91 -5.69 -13.32 14.97
C ARG A 91 -6.96 -12.57 14.57
N ASP A 92 -7.83 -12.27 15.52
CA ASP A 92 -9.13 -11.68 15.19
C ASP A 92 -9.00 -10.23 14.68
N TYR A 93 -8.09 -9.44 15.25
CA TYR A 93 -7.74 -8.13 14.68
C TYR A 93 -7.20 -8.22 13.25
N GLN A 94 -6.50 -9.30 12.89
CA GLN A 94 -6.00 -9.48 11.53
C GLN A 94 -7.14 -9.78 10.56
N LYS A 95 -8.11 -10.61 10.99
CA LYS A 95 -9.32 -10.90 10.20
C LYS A 95 -10.16 -9.64 9.98
N GLU A 96 -10.25 -8.77 10.99
CA GLU A 96 -10.92 -7.48 10.90
C GLU A 96 -10.29 -6.60 9.79
N LEU A 97 -8.97 -6.45 9.79
CA LEU A 97 -8.24 -5.69 8.77
C LEU A 97 -8.46 -6.27 7.37
N ILE A 98 -8.42 -7.59 7.23
CA ILE A 98 -8.65 -8.30 5.96
C ILE A 98 -10.06 -8.02 5.44
N CYS A 99 -11.08 -8.15 6.30
CA CYS A 99 -12.46 -7.94 5.92
C CYS A 99 -12.72 -6.53 5.40
N LYS A 100 -12.09 -5.52 6.02
CA LYS A 100 -12.24 -4.11 5.64
C LYS A 100 -11.47 -3.73 4.36
N ALA A 101 -10.37 -4.42 4.05
CA ALA A 101 -9.51 -4.10 2.91
C ALA A 101 -9.76 -4.95 1.64
N ARG A 102 -10.58 -6.00 1.73
CA ARG A 102 -10.79 -6.94 0.61
C ARG A 102 -11.61 -6.30 -0.52
N GLY A 103 -11.10 -6.39 -1.75
CA GLY A 103 -11.79 -5.97 -2.97
C GLY A 103 -11.92 -4.45 -3.15
N VAL A 104 -11.32 -3.64 -2.28
CA VAL A 104 -11.32 -2.18 -2.34
C VAL A 104 -9.90 -1.64 -2.27
N ASN A 105 -9.66 -0.47 -2.85
CA ASN A 105 -8.38 0.20 -2.66
C ASN A 105 -8.30 0.73 -1.23
N ALA A 106 -7.32 0.26 -0.47
CA ALA A 106 -7.22 0.53 0.96
C ALA A 106 -5.77 0.65 1.43
N VAL A 107 -5.56 1.43 2.49
CA VAL A 107 -4.31 1.47 3.25
C VAL A 107 -4.56 0.84 4.61
N ILE A 108 -3.85 -0.24 4.92
CA ILE A 108 -3.84 -0.85 6.25
C ILE A 108 -2.76 -0.18 7.08
N CYS A 109 -3.20 0.53 8.12
CA CYS A 109 -2.32 1.15 9.10
C CYS A 109 -2.39 0.38 10.42
N ALA A 110 -1.30 -0.32 10.76
CA ALA A 110 -1.20 -1.10 11.98
C ALA A 110 0.26 -1.17 12.45
N PRO A 111 0.55 -1.14 13.77
CA PRO A 111 1.91 -1.06 14.30
C PRO A 111 2.89 -2.10 13.73
N THR A 112 4.19 -1.81 13.79
CA THR A 112 5.24 -2.82 13.48
C THR A 112 5.07 -4.03 14.39
N GLY A 113 5.36 -5.23 13.89
CA GLY A 113 5.12 -6.48 14.62
C GLY A 113 3.66 -6.97 14.65
N SER A 114 2.67 -6.18 14.23
CA SER A 114 1.26 -6.60 14.15
C SER A 114 0.99 -7.70 13.10
N GLY A 115 1.96 -8.00 12.25
CA GLY A 115 1.84 -9.03 11.21
C GLY A 115 1.13 -8.55 9.94
N LYS A 116 1.33 -7.29 9.53
CA LYS A 116 0.83 -6.73 8.26
C LYS A 116 1.11 -7.62 7.05
N THR A 117 2.31 -8.22 6.97
CA THR A 117 2.64 -9.19 5.91
C THR A 117 1.67 -10.37 5.90
N ARG A 118 1.29 -10.92 7.06
CA ARG A 118 0.34 -12.06 7.14
C ARG A 118 -1.05 -11.65 6.66
N VAL A 119 -1.49 -10.44 7.03
CA VAL A 119 -2.74 -9.84 6.53
C VAL A 119 -2.70 -9.70 5.00
N ALA A 120 -1.62 -9.14 4.46
CA ALA A 120 -1.44 -9.01 3.01
C ALA A 120 -1.39 -10.37 2.31
N THR A 121 -0.71 -11.37 2.87
CA THR A 121 -0.68 -12.73 2.31
C THR A 121 -2.08 -13.33 2.22
N GLN A 122 -2.93 -13.15 3.25
CA GLN A 122 -4.30 -13.63 3.18
C GLN A 122 -5.13 -12.87 2.14
N ILE A 123 -5.00 -11.55 2.04
CA ILE A 123 -5.70 -10.76 1.01
C ILE A 123 -5.28 -11.20 -0.39
N ILE A 124 -4.00 -11.47 -0.60
CA ILE A 124 -3.46 -12.00 -1.86
C ILE A 124 -4.07 -13.37 -2.17
N LEU A 125 -4.12 -14.28 -1.19
CA LEU A 125 -4.73 -15.60 -1.36
C LEU A 125 -6.22 -15.48 -1.73
N ASP A 126 -6.98 -14.70 -0.97
CA ASP A 126 -8.40 -14.43 -1.21
C ASP A 126 -8.63 -13.81 -2.59
N HIS A 127 -7.72 -12.96 -3.07
CA HIS A 127 -7.79 -12.33 -4.39
C HIS A 127 -7.48 -13.32 -5.53
N LEU A 128 -6.49 -14.19 -5.35
CA LEU A 128 -6.12 -15.22 -6.31
C LEU A 128 -7.17 -16.32 -6.44
N GLN A 129 -7.88 -16.64 -5.34
CA GLN A 129 -8.94 -17.65 -5.30
C GLN A 129 -10.30 -17.12 -5.80
N GLN A 130 -10.47 -15.80 -5.90
CA GLN A 130 -11.71 -15.22 -6.41
C GLN A 130 -11.92 -15.61 -7.88
N PRO A 131 -13.08 -16.19 -8.22
CA PRO A 131 -13.39 -16.53 -9.59
C PRO A 131 -13.46 -15.26 -10.45
N GLY A 132 -12.96 -15.36 -11.69
CA GLY A 132 -12.99 -14.26 -12.63
C GLY A 132 -12.48 -14.70 -14.00
N GLU A 133 -12.87 -13.94 -15.03
CA GLU A 133 -12.50 -14.23 -16.43
C GLU A 133 -11.02 -13.96 -16.71
N LYS A 134 -10.42 -13.01 -15.99
CA LYS A 134 -9.02 -12.62 -16.15
C LYS A 134 -8.12 -13.41 -15.20
N LYS A 135 -7.04 -13.99 -15.74
CA LYS A 135 -5.96 -14.60 -14.94
C LYS A 135 -5.44 -13.56 -13.95
N LYS A 136 -5.51 -13.88 -12.66
CA LYS A 136 -5.06 -12.99 -11.59
C LYS A 136 -3.54 -12.88 -11.61
N LYS A 137 -3.07 -11.65 -11.44
CA LYS A 137 -1.64 -11.31 -11.32
C LYS A 137 -1.46 -10.33 -10.18
N VAL A 138 -0.46 -10.60 -9.35
CA VAL A 138 -0.18 -9.80 -8.16
C VAL A 138 1.27 -9.32 -8.22
N VAL A 139 1.49 -8.07 -7.81
CA VAL A 139 2.83 -7.58 -7.52
C VAL A 139 2.89 -7.06 -6.10
N PHE A 140 3.91 -7.49 -5.36
CA PHE A 140 4.24 -7.04 -4.02
C PHE A 140 5.51 -6.20 -4.10
N LEU A 141 5.38 -4.92 -3.72
CA LEU A 141 6.46 -3.94 -3.79
C LEU A 141 7.02 -3.68 -2.40
N ALA A 142 8.35 -3.74 -2.28
CA ALA A 142 9.08 -3.40 -1.06
C ALA A 142 10.23 -2.44 -1.39
N THR A 143 10.56 -1.54 -0.47
CA THR A 143 11.48 -0.41 -0.73
C THR A 143 12.93 -0.85 -0.99
N THR A 144 13.35 -1.99 -0.43
CA THR A 144 14.72 -2.50 -0.55
C THR A 144 14.77 -3.97 -0.99
N VAL A 145 15.93 -4.40 -1.49
CA VAL A 145 16.16 -5.80 -1.90
C VAL A 145 16.07 -6.79 -0.72
N PRO A 146 16.65 -6.52 0.47
CA PRO A 146 16.46 -7.39 1.63
C PRO A 146 14.98 -7.55 2.02
N LEU A 147 14.22 -6.45 2.07
CA LEU A 147 12.78 -6.49 2.35
C LEU A 147 12.05 -7.30 1.27
N THR A 148 12.36 -7.10 -0.01
CA THR A 148 11.81 -7.90 -1.11
C THR A 148 11.99 -9.40 -0.87
N MET A 149 13.19 -9.84 -0.48
CA MET A 149 13.47 -11.25 -0.20
C MET A 149 12.76 -11.75 1.07
N GLN A 150 12.64 -10.92 2.10
CA GLN A 150 11.87 -11.24 3.31
C GLN A 150 10.39 -11.48 2.97
N GLN A 151 9.78 -10.58 2.20
CA GLN A 151 8.37 -10.71 1.80
C GLN A 151 8.17 -11.91 0.87
N TYR A 152 9.11 -12.17 -0.05
CA TYR A 152 9.11 -13.38 -0.88
C TYR A 152 9.10 -14.66 -0.05
N ASN A 153 9.99 -14.77 0.94
CA ASN A 153 10.06 -15.93 1.83
C ASN A 153 8.79 -16.10 2.67
N ALA A 154 8.21 -14.99 3.14
CA ALA A 154 6.93 -15.02 3.85
C ALA A 154 5.78 -15.52 2.96
N LEU A 155 5.69 -15.04 1.72
CA LEU A 155 4.68 -15.50 0.76
C LEU A 155 4.86 -16.99 0.43
N LEU A 156 6.09 -17.44 0.18
CA LEU A 156 6.38 -18.86 -0.05
C LEU A 156 6.00 -19.77 1.13
N LYS A 157 6.07 -19.25 2.37
CA LYS A 157 5.78 -20.03 3.58
C LYS A 157 4.27 -20.27 3.76
N TYR A 158 3.43 -19.34 3.33
CA TYR A 158 2.01 -19.31 3.67
C TYR A 158 1.07 -19.50 2.48
N LEU A 159 1.55 -19.27 1.24
CA LEU A 159 0.74 -19.53 0.04
C LEU A 159 0.89 -20.98 -0.45
N PRO A 160 -0.17 -21.56 -1.05
CA PRO A 160 -0.09 -22.87 -1.70
C PRO A 160 0.97 -22.93 -2.81
N GLU A 161 1.60 -24.09 -2.99
CA GLU A 161 2.69 -24.32 -3.97
C GLU A 161 2.26 -24.22 -5.45
N ASP A 162 0.96 -24.29 -5.70
CA ASP A 162 0.38 -24.14 -7.02
C ASP A 162 0.61 -22.73 -7.59
N TYR A 163 0.73 -21.71 -6.72
CA TYR A 163 1.00 -20.34 -7.12
C TYR A 163 2.48 -20.11 -7.37
N LYS A 164 2.82 -19.61 -8.57
CA LYS A 164 4.20 -19.31 -8.95
C LYS A 164 4.59 -17.89 -8.51
N ILE A 165 5.52 -17.84 -7.55
CA ILE A 165 6.04 -16.62 -6.95
C ILE A 165 7.47 -16.40 -7.43
N THR A 166 7.78 -15.22 -7.97
CA THR A 166 9.13 -14.89 -8.44
C THR A 166 9.62 -13.58 -7.84
N PRO A 167 10.78 -13.56 -7.16
CA PRO A 167 11.43 -12.33 -6.74
C PRO A 167 12.25 -11.74 -7.90
N LEU A 168 12.13 -10.44 -8.14
CA LEU A 168 12.95 -9.72 -9.11
C LEU A 168 13.89 -8.74 -8.39
N ASN A 169 15.17 -8.79 -8.72
CA ASN A 169 16.19 -7.89 -8.19
C ASN A 169 17.00 -7.26 -9.33
N GLY A 170 17.55 -6.06 -9.08
CA GLY A 170 18.29 -5.31 -10.10
C GLY A 170 19.64 -5.93 -10.53
N GLN A 171 20.05 -7.05 -9.92
CA GLN A 171 21.31 -7.73 -10.23
C GLN A 171 21.16 -8.79 -11.32
N SER A 172 19.95 -9.09 -11.76
CA SER A 172 19.69 -10.08 -12.79
C SER A 172 19.97 -9.52 -14.21
N LYS A 173 21.23 -9.12 -14.47
CA LYS A 173 21.71 -8.59 -15.75
C LYS A 173 21.56 -9.55 -16.95
N ASN A 174 21.12 -10.80 -16.73
CA ASN A 174 20.89 -11.83 -17.76
C ASN A 174 19.48 -12.46 -17.73
N SER A 175 18.52 -11.93 -16.96
CA SER A 175 17.21 -12.58 -16.82
C SER A 175 16.16 -11.98 -17.74
N MET A 176 15.33 -12.84 -18.34
CA MET A 176 14.11 -12.54 -19.08
C MET A 176 13.39 -11.24 -18.66
N SER A 177 12.86 -10.50 -19.64
CA SER A 177 12.03 -9.31 -19.39
C SER A 177 10.85 -9.66 -18.49
N LEU A 178 10.38 -8.68 -17.69
CA LEU A 178 9.20 -8.85 -16.84
C LEU A 178 8.03 -9.44 -17.66
N GLU A 179 7.84 -8.92 -18.88
CA GLU A 179 6.85 -9.41 -19.85
C GLU A 179 6.93 -10.91 -20.12
N SER A 180 8.14 -11.43 -20.35
CA SER A 180 8.35 -12.86 -20.62
C SER A 180 8.03 -13.73 -19.41
N LEU A 181 8.16 -13.19 -18.19
CA LEU A 181 7.87 -13.89 -16.95
C LEU A 181 6.38 -13.84 -16.59
N LEU A 182 5.59 -12.93 -17.18
CA LEU A 182 4.17 -12.80 -16.91
C LEU A 182 3.47 -14.13 -17.14
N ASP A 183 3.62 -14.80 -18.27
CA ASP A 183 2.80 -15.98 -18.57
C ASP A 183 2.96 -17.13 -17.56
N TYR A 184 4.15 -17.25 -16.98
CA TYR A 184 4.55 -18.35 -16.09
C TYR A 184 4.40 -18.06 -14.60
N ASN A 185 4.15 -16.81 -14.21
CA ASN A 185 4.12 -16.39 -12.80
C ASN A 185 2.80 -15.69 -12.44
N ASP A 186 2.35 -15.96 -11.22
CA ASP A 186 1.12 -15.39 -10.65
C ASP A 186 1.44 -14.21 -9.74
N ILE A 187 2.56 -14.27 -9.02
CA ILE A 187 2.98 -13.28 -8.03
C ILE A 187 4.41 -12.84 -8.28
N PHE A 188 4.63 -11.53 -8.30
CA PHE A 188 5.96 -10.93 -8.39
C PHE A 188 6.29 -10.19 -7.11
N VAL A 189 7.51 -10.33 -6.61
CA VAL A 189 8.00 -9.57 -5.45
C VAL A 189 9.21 -8.78 -5.90
N MET A 190 9.16 -7.44 -5.85
CA MET A 190 10.22 -6.61 -6.44
C MET A 190 10.36 -5.26 -5.77
N THR A 191 11.48 -4.59 -6.01
CA THR A 191 11.62 -3.17 -5.69
C THR A 191 10.85 -2.32 -6.70
N PRO A 192 10.27 -1.17 -6.27
CA PRO A 192 9.42 -0.36 -7.13
C PRO A 192 10.13 0.17 -8.38
N MET A 193 11.43 0.42 -8.30
CA MET A 193 12.19 0.94 -9.44
C MET A 193 12.22 -0.03 -10.63
N ILE A 194 12.14 -1.34 -10.37
CA ILE A 194 12.04 -2.35 -11.45
C ILE A 194 10.75 -2.11 -12.23
N LEU A 195 9.62 -1.96 -11.54
CA LEU A 195 8.33 -1.72 -12.18
C LEU A 195 8.27 -0.35 -12.87
N VAL A 196 8.81 0.70 -12.23
CA VAL A 196 8.90 2.05 -12.82
C VAL A 196 9.65 2.01 -14.16
N ASN A 197 10.78 1.31 -14.21
CA ASN A 197 11.58 1.17 -15.43
C ASN A 197 10.83 0.40 -16.52
N ASN A 198 10.07 -0.64 -16.17
CA ASN A 198 9.27 -1.37 -17.17
C ASN A 198 8.11 -0.51 -17.71
N VAL A 199 7.42 0.25 -16.85
CA VAL A 199 6.37 1.18 -17.29
C VAL A 199 6.95 2.26 -18.21
N LYS A 200 8.08 2.87 -17.85
CA LYS A 200 8.70 3.96 -18.62
C LYS A 200 9.39 3.49 -19.91
N ASN A 201 10.21 2.44 -19.84
CA ASN A 201 11.11 2.06 -20.93
C ASN A 201 10.57 0.95 -21.81
N CYS A 202 9.67 0.11 -21.29
CA CYS A 202 9.06 -1.01 -22.03
C CYS A 202 7.59 -0.75 -22.37
N ASN A 203 7.04 0.41 -22.00
CA ASN A 203 5.62 0.76 -22.20
C ASN A 203 4.65 -0.26 -21.56
N LEU A 204 5.08 -0.90 -20.47
CA LEU A 204 4.27 -1.87 -19.73
C LEU A 204 3.11 -1.14 -19.04
N LYS A 205 1.89 -1.60 -19.27
CA LYS A 205 0.68 -1.09 -18.62
C LYS A 205 0.43 -1.82 -17.30
N LEU A 206 -0.02 -1.08 -16.28
CA LEU A 206 -0.28 -1.65 -14.95
C LEU A 206 -1.56 -2.48 -14.88
N ASP A 207 -2.44 -2.34 -15.88
CA ASP A 207 -3.67 -3.12 -16.03
C ASP A 207 -3.41 -4.62 -16.21
N ILE A 208 -2.19 -5.05 -16.54
CA ILE A 208 -1.82 -6.47 -16.56
C ILE A 208 -1.92 -7.10 -15.17
N PHE A 209 -1.70 -6.31 -14.12
CA PHE A 209 -1.86 -6.74 -12.74
C PHE A 209 -3.31 -6.60 -12.32
N THR A 210 -3.68 -7.35 -11.29
CA THR A 210 -5.02 -7.31 -10.69
C THR A 210 -5.00 -6.86 -9.23
N LEU A 211 -3.83 -6.91 -8.58
CA LEU A 211 -3.58 -6.38 -7.25
C LEU A 211 -2.13 -5.92 -7.16
N ILE A 212 -1.91 -4.73 -6.62
CA ILE A 212 -0.59 -4.17 -6.28
C ILE A 212 -0.56 -3.94 -4.76
N VAL A 213 0.41 -4.54 -4.10
CA VAL A 213 0.66 -4.33 -2.66
C VAL A 213 1.88 -3.44 -2.49
N PHE A 214 1.73 -2.35 -1.74
CA PHE A 214 2.82 -1.42 -1.40
C PHE A 214 3.20 -1.59 0.06
N ASP A 215 4.37 -2.17 0.33
CA ASP A 215 4.94 -2.22 1.67
C ASP A 215 5.61 -0.88 2.01
N GLU A 216 5.46 -0.44 3.26
CA GLU A 216 5.78 0.91 3.69
C GLU A 216 5.24 1.99 2.75
N CYS A 217 3.92 1.92 2.49
CA CYS A 217 3.26 2.75 1.50
C CYS A 217 3.36 4.26 1.77
N HIS A 218 3.74 4.70 2.97
CA HIS A 218 4.01 6.12 3.29
C HIS A 218 5.11 6.76 2.42
N HIS A 219 5.90 5.95 1.70
CA HIS A 219 6.81 6.38 0.64
C HIS A 219 6.12 6.84 -0.66
N THR A 220 4.79 6.84 -0.72
CA THR A 220 4.02 7.32 -1.90
C THR A 220 3.87 8.84 -1.87
N ARG A 221 4.99 9.54 -2.01
CA ARG A 221 5.07 11.00 -1.99
C ARG A 221 6.17 11.51 -2.90
N LYS A 222 6.08 12.79 -3.28
CA LYS A 222 7.11 13.50 -4.05
C LYS A 222 7.52 12.71 -5.31
N GLU A 223 8.80 12.66 -5.63
CA GLU A 223 9.33 11.93 -6.79
C GLU A 223 9.77 10.49 -6.44
N GLU A 224 9.30 9.94 -5.31
CA GLU A 224 9.64 8.58 -4.92
C GLU A 224 9.04 7.54 -5.90
N PRO A 225 9.69 6.37 -6.08
CA PRO A 225 9.25 5.37 -7.06
C PRO A 225 7.78 4.94 -6.96
N TYR A 226 7.21 4.86 -5.76
CA TYR A 226 5.79 4.55 -5.58
C TYR A 226 4.89 5.61 -6.19
N ASN A 227 5.18 6.90 -5.97
CA ASN A 227 4.36 7.98 -6.50
C ASN A 227 4.47 8.07 -8.03
N LEU A 228 5.64 7.76 -8.60
CA LEU A 228 5.81 7.65 -10.05
C LEU A 228 4.94 6.54 -10.66
N LEU A 229 4.83 5.39 -9.99
CA LEU A 229 3.92 4.31 -10.42
C LEU A 229 2.47 4.74 -10.34
N MET A 230 2.07 5.34 -9.22
CA MET A 230 0.69 5.77 -9.03
C MET A 230 0.28 6.92 -9.96
N THR A 231 1.20 7.80 -10.33
CA THR A 231 0.95 8.80 -11.35
C THR A 231 0.59 8.16 -12.70
N SER A 232 1.32 7.11 -13.10
CA SER A 232 0.99 6.35 -14.31
C SER A 232 -0.33 5.59 -14.16
N TYR A 233 -0.59 5.00 -12.98
CA TYR A 233 -1.85 4.34 -12.65
C TYR A 233 -3.05 5.27 -12.83
N LEU A 234 -3.01 6.47 -12.23
CA LEU A 234 -4.10 7.44 -12.27
C LEU A 234 -4.33 7.97 -13.69
N LYS A 235 -3.27 8.16 -14.47
CA LYS A 235 -3.36 8.55 -15.89
C LYS A 235 -4.06 7.48 -16.72
N ASP A 236 -3.74 6.21 -16.52
CA ASP A 236 -4.38 5.09 -17.22
C ASP A 236 -5.84 4.90 -16.75
N LYS A 237 -6.11 5.04 -15.43
CA LYS A 237 -7.47 5.03 -14.87
C LYS A 237 -8.35 6.12 -15.49
N ALA A 238 -7.82 7.34 -15.64
CA ALA A 238 -8.53 8.47 -16.25
C ALA A 238 -8.86 8.24 -17.74
N GLN A 239 -8.14 7.35 -18.41
CA GLN A 239 -8.41 6.92 -19.79
C GLN A 239 -9.42 5.77 -19.87
N GLY A 240 -9.97 5.32 -18.74
CA GLY A 240 -10.97 4.27 -18.66
C GLY A 240 -10.41 2.85 -18.61
N LEU A 241 -9.11 2.67 -18.35
CA LEU A 241 -8.53 1.34 -18.18
C LEU A 241 -9.00 0.72 -16.86
N VAL A 242 -9.22 -0.60 -16.87
CA VAL A 242 -9.53 -1.36 -15.66
C VAL A 242 -8.24 -1.61 -14.90
N MET A 243 -8.08 -0.90 -13.79
CA MET A 243 -6.85 -0.89 -13.02
C MET A 243 -6.82 -1.96 -11.92
N PRO A 244 -5.63 -2.40 -11.47
CA PRO A 244 -5.52 -3.30 -10.33
C PRO A 244 -6.04 -2.67 -9.04
N GLN A 245 -6.47 -3.54 -8.11
CA GLN A 245 -6.70 -3.14 -6.72
C GLN A 245 -5.38 -2.67 -6.10
N ILE A 246 -5.44 -1.64 -5.26
CA ILE A 246 -4.29 -1.11 -4.51
C ILE A 246 -4.43 -1.45 -3.03
N LEU A 247 -3.40 -2.07 -2.47
CA LEU A 247 -3.29 -2.33 -1.03
C LEU A 247 -2.02 -1.69 -0.50
N GLY A 248 -2.15 -0.63 0.31
CA GLY A 248 -1.03 -0.05 1.05
C GLY A 248 -0.88 -0.70 2.42
N LEU A 249 0.35 -0.95 2.85
CA LEU A 249 0.69 -1.40 4.20
C LEU A 249 1.61 -0.37 4.83
N SER A 250 1.29 0.10 6.03
CA SER A 250 2.28 0.84 6.81
C SER A 250 2.05 0.76 8.32
N ALA A 251 3.13 0.94 9.08
CA ALA A 251 3.06 1.11 10.52
C ALA A 251 2.50 2.47 10.94
N THR A 252 2.81 3.50 10.17
CA THR A 252 2.52 4.89 10.47
C THR A 252 2.21 5.65 9.19
N ILE A 253 1.49 6.77 9.33
CA ILE A 253 1.37 7.77 8.28
C ILE A 253 2.18 8.96 8.79
N SER A 254 3.20 9.38 8.03
CA SER A 254 4.04 10.52 8.43
C SER A 254 3.20 11.79 8.43
N ILE A 255 2.94 12.31 9.62
CA ILE A 255 2.30 13.60 9.86
C ILE A 255 3.28 14.37 10.74
N GLU A 256 3.59 15.61 10.37
CA GLU A 256 4.45 16.45 11.21
C GLU A 256 3.72 16.74 12.54
N GLU A 257 4.42 16.55 13.67
CA GLU A 257 3.85 16.64 15.02
C GLU A 257 3.28 18.03 15.37
N SER A 258 3.68 19.07 14.64
CA SER A 258 3.25 20.45 14.84
C SER A 258 1.98 20.83 14.08
N LEU A 259 1.40 19.92 13.29
CA LEU A 259 0.26 20.24 12.46
C LEU A 259 -1.04 20.32 13.27
N ALA A 260 -1.83 21.35 12.99
CA ALA A 260 -3.23 21.39 13.41
C ALA A 260 -3.99 20.19 12.81
N VAL A 261 -5.04 19.73 13.49
CA VAL A 261 -5.82 18.55 13.11
C VAL A 261 -6.31 18.63 11.66
N ASP A 262 -6.72 19.82 11.19
CA ASP A 262 -7.19 20.01 9.81
C ASP A 262 -6.07 19.85 8.78
N GLN A 263 -4.86 20.31 9.12
CA GLN A 263 -3.70 20.15 8.25
C GLN A 263 -3.24 18.69 8.20
N ALA A 264 -3.26 17.99 9.35
CA ALA A 264 -3.02 16.55 9.41
C ALA A 264 -4.04 15.77 8.55
N ARG A 265 -5.32 16.18 8.58
CA ARG A 265 -6.37 15.61 7.75
C ARG A 265 -6.08 15.82 6.26
N LYS A 266 -5.66 17.01 5.83
CA LYS A 266 -5.28 17.30 4.44
C LYS A 266 -4.15 16.36 3.98
N VAL A 267 -3.10 16.22 4.79
CA VAL A 267 -1.96 15.32 4.48
C VAL A 267 -2.40 13.87 4.33
N ILE A 268 -3.26 13.36 5.22
CA ILE A 268 -3.78 11.99 5.12
C ILE A 268 -4.61 11.82 3.83
N LEU A 269 -5.48 12.78 3.52
CA LEU A 269 -6.33 12.72 2.32
C LEU A 269 -5.51 12.79 1.03
N GLU A 270 -4.48 13.63 0.97
CA GLU A 270 -3.54 13.69 -0.16
C GLU A 270 -2.81 12.36 -0.31
N PHE A 271 -2.33 11.79 0.79
CA PHE A 271 -1.67 10.49 0.80
C PHE A 271 -2.58 9.36 0.28
N LEU A 272 -3.83 9.30 0.76
CA LEU A 272 -4.81 8.32 0.28
C LEU A 272 -5.15 8.56 -1.20
N GLY A 273 -5.28 9.82 -1.62
CA GLY A 273 -5.51 10.21 -3.01
C GLY A 273 -4.39 9.76 -3.93
N ASN A 274 -3.13 9.89 -3.50
CA ASN A 274 -1.97 9.41 -4.26
C ASN A 274 -2.02 7.89 -4.51
N LEU A 275 -2.57 7.12 -3.56
CA LEU A 275 -2.72 5.67 -3.68
C LEU A 275 -4.05 5.23 -4.30
N ASP A 276 -4.93 6.17 -4.67
CA ASP A 276 -6.31 5.88 -5.08
C ASP A 276 -7.07 5.04 -4.03
N ALA A 277 -6.74 5.24 -2.75
CA ALA A 277 -7.29 4.50 -1.63
C ALA A 277 -8.54 5.19 -1.06
N HIS A 278 -9.62 4.44 -0.93
CA HIS A 278 -10.89 4.95 -0.38
C HIS A 278 -10.98 4.74 1.14
N TYR A 279 -10.19 3.80 1.68
CA TYR A 279 -10.27 3.40 3.07
C TYR A 279 -8.90 3.43 3.74
N LEU A 280 -8.81 4.13 4.87
CA LEU A 280 -7.76 3.95 5.85
C LEU A 280 -8.24 2.94 6.89
N VAL A 281 -7.69 1.74 6.84
CA VAL A 281 -8.11 0.59 7.63
C VAL A 281 -7.20 0.45 8.85
N THR A 282 -7.79 0.59 10.03
CA THR A 282 -7.15 0.37 11.34
C THR A 282 -7.98 -0.62 12.16
N VAL A 283 -7.39 -1.19 13.20
CA VAL A 283 -8.09 -2.06 14.15
C VAL A 283 -9.00 -1.20 15.02
N GLN A 284 -10.28 -1.56 15.09
CA GLN A 284 -11.31 -0.88 15.88
C GLN A 284 -11.95 -1.83 16.89
N ASP A 285 -12.36 -3.02 16.44
CA ASP A 285 -13.14 -3.94 17.26
C ASP A 285 -12.25 -4.78 18.18
N HIS A 286 -11.04 -5.12 17.71
CA HIS A 286 -10.12 -6.03 18.42
C HIS A 286 -8.85 -5.31 18.91
N ILE A 287 -8.96 -4.04 19.33
CA ILE A 287 -7.83 -3.23 19.79
C ILE A 287 -7.15 -3.86 21.02
N GLU A 288 -7.94 -4.44 21.94
CA GLU A 288 -7.41 -5.09 23.15
C GLU A 288 -6.53 -6.30 22.81
N GLU A 289 -7.00 -7.17 21.90
CA GLU A 289 -6.22 -8.31 21.42
C GLU A 289 -4.92 -7.84 20.74
N MET A 290 -5.00 -6.80 19.90
CA MET A 290 -3.82 -6.24 19.24
C MET A 290 -2.79 -5.70 20.25
N ASN A 291 -3.24 -4.95 21.27
CA ASN A 291 -2.35 -4.38 22.29
C ASN A 291 -1.67 -5.45 23.16
N LEU A 292 -2.31 -6.61 23.37
CA LEU A 292 -1.70 -7.75 24.07
C LEU A 292 -0.69 -8.50 23.18
N ALA A 293 -0.97 -8.57 21.88
CA ALA A 293 -0.13 -9.29 20.92
C ALA A 293 1.07 -8.49 20.42
N VAL A 294 1.00 -7.16 20.45
CA VAL A 294 2.05 -6.25 19.97
C VAL A 294 2.63 -5.50 21.17
N PRO A 295 3.86 -5.82 21.62
CA PRO A 295 4.49 -5.10 22.71
C PRO A 295 4.66 -3.63 22.32
N LYS A 296 4.25 -2.71 23.20
CA LYS A 296 4.63 -1.30 23.08
C LYS A 296 6.04 -1.16 23.64
N PRO A 297 6.98 -0.52 22.93
CA PRO A 297 8.24 -0.11 23.53
C PRO A 297 7.92 0.72 24.78
N THR A 298 8.44 0.33 25.93
CA THR A 298 8.39 1.19 27.11
C THR A 298 9.47 2.24 26.94
N ASP A 299 9.08 3.51 26.75
CA ASP A 299 10.02 4.62 26.74
C ASP A 299 10.73 4.68 28.10
N GLY A 300 11.94 4.13 28.13
CA GLY A 300 12.81 4.14 29.29
C GLY A 300 13.40 5.53 29.48
N TYR A 301 12.59 6.48 29.95
CA TYR A 301 13.12 7.71 30.52
C TYR A 301 13.85 7.35 31.81
N SER A 302 15.15 7.08 31.65
CA SER A 302 16.10 7.04 32.75
C SER A 302 16.24 8.46 33.28
N VAL A 303 15.50 8.80 34.32
CA VAL A 303 15.78 10.00 35.11
C VAL A 303 17.06 9.69 35.89
N GLY A 304 18.20 10.15 35.37
CA GLY A 304 19.51 10.14 36.02
C GLY A 304 20.04 11.55 36.21
#